data_AF-A0A3N5SW28-F1
#
_entry.id   AF-A0A3N5SW28-F1
#
_cell.length_a   1.000
_cell.length_b   1.000
_cell.length_c   1.000
_cell.angle_alpha   90.00
_cell.angle_beta   90.00
_cell.angle_gamma   90.00
#
_symmetry.space_group_name_H-M   'P 1'
#
loop_
_entity.id
_entity.type
_entity.pdbx_description
1 polymer ?
#
loop_
_entity_poly.entity_id
_entity_poly.type
_entity_poly.pdbx_seq_one_letter_code
_entity_poly.pdbx_strand_id
1 'polypeptide(L)'
;MNRIVALFPVWVLLASVIALIHPPVFTWFSGSLITLGLGVIMLGMGITLEWEDFKRVLTMPGRVVLGVALQFGVMPFLGWSLGYLFDLPREFAVGLGLVACCPGGTASNVICYLARLDVA
;
A
#
# COMPACT_ATOMS: atom_id res chain seq x y z
N MET A 1 15.22 7.19 -15.45
CA MET A 1 14.53 7.26 -14.15
C MET A 1 14.41 8.73 -13.76
N ASN A 2 13.20 9.29 -13.72
CA ASN A 2 13.01 10.68 -13.28
C ASN A 2 13.44 10.78 -11.81
N ARG A 3 14.43 11.63 -11.49
CA ARG A 3 14.99 11.78 -10.12
C ARG A 3 13.89 12.02 -9.06
N ILE A 4 12.79 12.63 -9.47
CA ILE A 4 11.60 12.90 -8.65
C ILE A 4 10.98 11.61 -8.08
N VAL A 5 10.83 10.56 -8.91
CA VAL A 5 10.20 9.29 -8.49
C VAL A 5 11.10 8.51 -7.54
N ALA A 6 12.42 8.53 -7.78
CA ALA A 6 13.38 7.88 -6.90
C ALA A 6 13.43 8.51 -5.49
N LEU A 7 13.10 9.80 -5.39
CA LEU A 7 13.04 10.52 -4.12
C LEU A 7 11.69 10.37 -3.39
N PHE A 8 10.75 9.58 -3.93
CA PHE A 8 9.44 9.38 -3.31
C PHE A 8 9.50 9.02 -1.82
N PRO A 9 10.34 8.08 -1.35
CA PRO A 9 10.44 7.77 0.08
C PRO A 9 10.91 8.98 0.91
N VAL A 10 11.81 9.80 0.36
CA VAL A 10 12.33 11.00 1.02
C VAL A 10 11.21 12.02 1.20
N TRP A 11 10.38 12.23 0.16
CA TRP A 11 9.23 13.13 0.24
C TRP A 11 8.21 12.67 1.28
N VAL A 12 7.92 11.37 1.34
CA VAL A 12 6.98 10.80 2.34
C VAL A 12 7.50 10.99 3.76
N LEU A 13 8.79 10.74 4.00
CA LEU A 13 9.40 10.93 5.31
C LEU A 13 9.38 12.40 5.73
N LEU A 14 9.76 13.32 4.83
CA LEU A 14 9.73 14.76 5.11
C LEU A 14 8.31 15.25 5.43
N ALA A 15 7.31 14.87 4.62
CA ALA A 15 5.91 15.23 4.86
C ALA A 15 5.40 14.68 6.20
N SER A 16 5.76 13.44 6.55
CA SER A 16 5.39 12.82 7.83
C SER A 16 6.00 13.56 9.03
N VAL A 17 7.27 13.95 8.95
CA VAL A 17 7.92 14.73 10.01
C VAL A 17 7.29 16.11 10.16
N ILE A 18 7.00 16.80 9.05
CA ILE A 18 6.35 18.12 9.08
C ILE A 18 4.94 17.98 9.68
N ALA A 19 4.19 16.95 9.33
CA ALA A 19 2.85 16.70 9.86
C ALA A 19 2.86 16.47 11.38
N LEU A 20 3.92 15.84 11.92
CA LEU A 20 4.08 15.63 13.36
C LEU A 20 4.42 16.93 14.11
N ILE A 21 5.18 17.85 13.52
CA ILE A 21 5.61 19.10 14.16
C ILE A 21 4.56 20.21 14.01
N HIS A 22 3.95 20.34 12.83
CA HIS A 22 2.95 21.36 12.51
C HIS A 22 1.71 20.75 11.82
N PRO A 23 0.80 20.11 12.59
CA PRO A 23 -0.42 19.50 12.06
C PRO A 23 -1.31 20.42 11.21
N PRO A 24 -1.49 21.74 11.50
CA PRO A 24 -2.37 22.61 10.73
C PRO A 24 -2.06 22.70 9.23
N VAL A 25 -0.84 22.37 8.83
CA VAL A 25 -0.41 22.34 7.42
C VAL A 25 -1.14 21.26 6.62
N PHE A 26 -1.63 20.19 7.26
CA PHE A 26 -2.25 19.04 6.59
C PHE A 26 -3.69 18.75 7.04
N THR A 27 -4.18 19.33 8.13
CA THR A 27 -5.55 19.06 8.65
C THR A 27 -6.67 19.48 7.70
N TRP A 28 -6.38 20.38 6.74
CA TRP A 28 -7.33 20.74 5.67
C TRP A 28 -7.66 19.56 4.75
N PHE A 29 -6.78 18.56 4.67
CA PHE A 29 -6.99 17.33 3.91
C PHE A 29 -7.41 16.20 4.85
N SER A 30 -8.69 16.17 5.23
CA SER A 30 -9.25 15.19 6.16
C SER A 30 -10.64 14.69 5.72
N GLY A 31 -11.05 13.54 6.26
CA GLY A 31 -12.36 12.94 6.00
C GLY A 31 -12.60 12.58 4.53
N SER A 32 -13.61 13.19 3.91
CA SER A 32 -14.03 12.89 2.53
C SER A 32 -12.97 13.18 1.48
N LEU A 33 -12.09 14.16 1.72
CA LEU A 33 -11.00 14.48 0.80
C LEU A 33 -9.99 13.33 0.69
N ILE A 34 -9.74 12.61 1.80
CA ILE A 34 -8.86 11.44 1.78
C ILE A 34 -9.47 10.35 0.90
N THR A 35 -10.77 10.08 1.06
CA THR A 35 -11.49 9.09 0.23
C THR A 35 -11.46 9.48 -1.25
N LEU A 36 -11.66 10.75 -1.57
CA LEU A 36 -11.63 11.25 -2.93
C LEU A 36 -10.22 11.17 -3.52
N GLY A 37 -9.19 11.54 -2.76
CA GLY A 37 -7.79 11.42 -3.18
C GLY A 37 -7.38 9.97 -3.43
N LEU A 38 -7.76 9.05 -2.53
CA LEU A 38 -7.54 7.61 -2.72
C LEU A 38 -8.29 7.10 -3.96
N GLY A 39 -9.52 7.55 -4.18
CA GLY A 39 -10.31 7.23 -5.38
C GLY A 39 -9.62 7.66 -6.67
N VAL A 40 -9.03 8.87 -6.70
CA VAL A 40 -8.25 9.35 -7.86
C VAL A 40 -6.99 8.50 -8.08
N ILE A 41 -6.28 8.12 -7.01
CA ILE A 41 -5.11 7.24 -7.11
C ILE A 41 -5.49 5.85 -7.65
N MET A 42 -6.57 5.27 -7.15
CA MET A 42 -7.09 3.97 -7.61
C MET A 42 -7.61 4.03 -9.05
N LEU A 43 -8.25 5.13 -9.44
CA LEU A 43 -8.65 5.36 -10.84
C LEU A 43 -7.43 5.48 -11.76
N GLY A 44 -6.41 6.24 -11.33
CA GLY A 44 -5.15 6.38 -12.06
C GLY A 44 -4.49 5.02 -12.31
N MET A 45 -4.48 4.15 -11.30
CA MET A 45 -4.07 2.74 -11.47
C MET A 45 -4.96 2.01 -12.48
N GLY A 46 -6.28 2.09 -12.33
CA GLY A 46 -7.22 1.35 -13.17
C GLY A 46 -7.10 1.67 -14.66
N ILE A 47 -6.82 2.94 -15.00
CA ILE A 47 -6.62 3.38 -16.40
C ILE A 47 -5.31 2.86 -16.99
N THR A 48 -4.31 2.53 -16.16
CA THR A 48 -3.04 1.94 -16.61
C THR A 48 -3.09 0.44 -16.83
N LEU A 49 -4.20 -0.24 -16.48
CA LEU A 49 -4.35 -1.67 -16.70
C LEU A 49 -4.68 -1.98 -18.16
N GLU A 50 -3.93 -2.92 -18.74
CA GLU A 50 -4.17 -3.41 -20.09
C GLU A 50 -4.82 -4.79 -20.06
N TRP A 51 -5.50 -5.16 -21.17
CA TRP A 51 -6.13 -6.47 -21.28
C TRP A 51 -5.13 -7.64 -21.14
N GLU A 52 -3.87 -7.40 -21.50
CA GLU A 52 -2.79 -8.36 -21.38
C GLU A 52 -2.47 -8.74 -19.93
N ASP A 53 -2.63 -7.81 -18.98
CA ASP A 53 -2.42 -8.05 -17.54
C ASP A 53 -3.42 -9.09 -17.02
N PHE A 54 -4.69 -8.96 -17.41
CA PHE A 54 -5.73 -9.93 -17.05
C PHE A 54 -5.50 -11.29 -17.68
N LYS A 55 -5.05 -11.32 -18.94
CA LYS A 55 -4.70 -12.57 -19.61
C LYS A 55 -3.56 -13.28 -18.90
N ARG A 56 -2.54 -12.55 -18.43
CA ARG A 56 -1.41 -13.11 -17.70
C ARG A 56 -1.81 -13.72 -16.35
N VAL A 57 -2.74 -13.08 -15.64
CA VAL A 57 -3.33 -13.66 -14.42
C VAL A 57 -3.95 -15.04 -14.70
N LEU A 58 -4.61 -15.19 -15.86
CA LEU A 58 -5.22 -16.46 -16.27
C LEU A 58 -4.22 -17.49 -16.81
N THR A 59 -3.05 -17.09 -17.31
CA THR A 59 -2.01 -18.03 -17.77
C THR A 59 -1.15 -18.58 -16.63
N MET A 60 -1.05 -17.88 -15.50
CA MET A 60 -0.29 -18.32 -14.32
C MET A 60 -1.13 -18.36 -13.03
N PRO A 61 -2.28 -19.07 -13.00
CA PRO A 61 -3.23 -18.99 -11.90
C PRO A 61 -2.64 -19.50 -10.58
N GLY A 62 -1.78 -20.51 -10.61
CA GLY A 62 -1.16 -21.06 -9.40
C GLY A 62 -0.29 -20.04 -8.66
N ARG A 63 0.46 -19.20 -9.38
CA ARG A 63 1.31 -18.15 -8.79
C ARG A 63 0.47 -17.02 -8.21
N VAL A 64 -0.58 -16.62 -8.91
CA VAL A 64 -1.51 -15.57 -8.45
C VAL A 64 -2.25 -16.02 -7.20
N VAL A 65 -2.81 -17.23 -7.20
CA VAL A 65 -3.53 -17.78 -6.03
C VAL A 65 -2.61 -17.89 -4.83
N LEU A 66 -1.36 -18.36 -5.03
CA LEU A 66 -0.38 -18.41 -3.95
C LEU A 66 -0.06 -17.01 -3.42
N GLY A 67 0.15 -16.03 -4.30
CA GLY A 67 0.40 -14.64 -3.90
C GLY A 67 -0.76 -14.05 -3.10
N VAL A 68 -2.01 -14.25 -3.54
CA VAL A 68 -3.22 -13.82 -2.84
C VAL A 68 -3.36 -14.54 -1.49
N ALA A 69 -3.13 -15.84 -1.44
CA ALA A 69 -3.21 -16.63 -0.21
C ALA A 69 -2.14 -16.17 0.81
N LEU A 70 -0.93 -15.87 0.36
CA LEU A 70 0.12 -15.33 1.22
C LEU A 70 -0.23 -13.89 1.68
N GLN A 71 -0.72 -13.04 0.78
CA GLN A 71 -1.10 -11.66 1.11
C GLN A 71 -2.20 -11.63 2.17
N PHE A 72 -3.28 -12.38 1.99
CA PHE A 72 -4.43 -12.37 2.92
C PHE A 72 -4.35 -13.41 4.04
N GLY A 73 -3.37 -14.30 4.01
CA GLY A 73 -3.09 -15.21 5.12
C GLY A 73 -2.00 -14.65 6.03
N VAL A 74 -0.81 -14.43 5.46
CA VAL A 74 0.39 -14.08 6.23
C VAL A 74 0.31 -12.65 6.77
N MET A 75 -0.07 -11.65 5.96
CA MET A 75 -0.10 -10.26 6.47
C MET A 75 -1.11 -10.07 7.61
N PRO A 76 -2.38 -10.50 7.51
CA PRO A 76 -3.33 -10.37 8.61
C PRO A 76 -2.88 -11.14 9.86
N PHE A 77 -2.33 -12.35 9.68
CA PHE A 77 -1.81 -13.13 10.80
C PHE A 77 -0.66 -12.41 11.51
N LEU A 78 0.26 -11.80 10.76
CA LEU A 78 1.34 -11.00 11.33
C LEU A 78 0.81 -9.74 12.02
N GLY A 79 -0.13 -9.02 11.41
CA GLY A 79 -0.75 -7.84 12.03
C GLY A 79 -1.42 -8.14 13.37
N TRP A 80 -2.17 -9.25 13.43
CA TRP A 80 -2.77 -9.73 14.68
C TRP A 80 -1.73 -10.17 15.70
N SER A 81 -0.74 -10.96 15.27
CA SER A 81 0.31 -11.49 16.16
C SER A 81 1.15 -10.37 16.77
N LEU A 82 1.50 -9.34 15.98
CA LEU A 82 2.22 -8.16 16.46
C LEU A 82 1.35 -7.33 17.41
N GLY A 83 0.05 -7.19 17.10
CA GLY A 83 -0.94 -6.57 17.99
C GLY A 83 -0.95 -7.19 19.39
N TYR A 84 -0.93 -8.52 19.45
CA TYR A 84 -0.91 -9.28 20.69
C TYR A 84 0.46 -9.26 21.39
N LEU A 85 1.55 -9.45 20.65
CA LEU A 85 2.91 -9.56 21.20
C LEU A 85 3.40 -8.26 21.84
N PHE A 86 3.03 -7.11 21.26
CA PHE A 86 3.39 -5.79 21.79
C PHE A 86 2.35 -5.20 22.75
N ASP A 87 1.32 -5.96 23.12
CA ASP A 87 0.21 -5.54 24.01
C ASP A 87 -0.36 -4.16 23.60
N LEU A 88 -0.63 -3.99 22.30
CA LEU A 88 -1.08 -2.70 21.78
C LEU A 88 -2.46 -2.32 22.32
N PRO A 89 -2.70 -1.04 22.64
CA PRO A 89 -4.04 -0.55 22.91
C PRO A 89 -4.99 -0.89 21.77
N ARG A 90 -6.26 -1.19 22.11
CA ARG A 90 -7.26 -1.69 21.16
C ARG A 90 -7.37 -0.85 19.89
N GLU A 91 -7.26 0.46 20.01
CA GLU A 91 -7.35 1.40 18.87
C GLU A 91 -6.22 1.16 17.86
N PHE A 92 -4.97 1.02 18.33
CA PHE A 92 -3.82 0.75 17.48
C PHE A 92 -3.82 -0.68 16.93
N ALA A 93 -4.25 -1.66 17.72
CA ALA A 93 -4.36 -3.04 17.27
C ALA A 93 -5.40 -3.19 16.14
N VAL A 94 -6.54 -2.51 16.24
CA VAL A 94 -7.56 -2.47 15.18
C VAL A 94 -7.00 -1.76 13.93
N GLY A 95 -6.32 -0.63 14.10
CA GLY A 95 -5.67 0.07 12.98
C GLY A 95 -4.64 -0.80 12.26
N LEU A 96 -3.77 -1.49 13.01
CA LEU A 96 -2.78 -2.41 12.47
C LEU A 96 -3.43 -3.59 11.74
N GLY A 97 -4.48 -4.18 12.32
CA GLY A 97 -5.26 -5.24 11.68
C GLY A 97 -5.91 -4.79 10.37
N LEU A 98 -6.49 -3.59 10.34
CA LEU A 98 -7.08 -3.02 9.13
C LEU A 98 -6.03 -2.86 8.02
N VAL A 99 -4.86 -2.31 8.34
CA VAL A 99 -3.76 -2.14 7.36
C VAL A 99 -3.26 -3.50 6.87
N ALA A 100 -3.11 -4.48 7.75
CA ALA A 100 -2.64 -5.81 7.40
C ALA A 100 -3.61 -6.58 6.48
N CYS A 101 -4.90 -6.27 6.56
CA CYS A 101 -5.94 -6.83 5.70
C CYS A 101 -6.10 -6.08 4.37
N CYS A 102 -5.44 -4.93 4.18
CA CYS A 102 -5.51 -4.20 2.92
C CYS A 102 -4.73 -4.95 1.80
N PRO A 103 -5.20 -4.87 0.54
CA PRO A 103 -4.45 -5.39 -0.59
C PRO A 103 -3.14 -4.61 -0.78
N GLY A 104 -2.15 -5.24 -1.41
CA GLY A 104 -0.89 -4.58 -1.77
C GLY A 104 -1.13 -3.36 -2.66
N GLY A 105 -0.53 -2.22 -2.32
CA GLY A 105 -0.66 -0.97 -3.09
C GLY A 105 0.31 -0.91 -4.27
N THR A 106 -0.02 -0.12 -5.31
CA THR A 106 0.74 0.02 -6.56
C THR A 106 2.19 0.51 -6.42
N ALA A 107 2.51 1.12 -5.29
CA ALA A 107 3.89 1.45 -4.96
C ALA A 107 4.77 0.18 -4.93
N SER A 108 4.20 -1.00 -4.64
CA SER A 108 4.92 -2.27 -4.69
C SER A 108 5.50 -2.56 -6.08
N ASN A 109 4.82 -2.23 -7.17
CA ASN A 109 5.34 -2.44 -8.53
C ASN A 109 6.59 -1.60 -8.79
N VAL A 110 6.63 -0.36 -8.28
CA VAL A 110 7.83 0.50 -8.36
C VAL A 110 8.96 -0.09 -7.52
N ILE A 111 8.67 -0.58 -6.31
CA ILE A 111 9.67 -1.20 -5.44
C ILE A 111 10.19 -2.52 -6.04
N CYS A 112 9.33 -3.37 -6.59
CA CYS A 112 9.72 -4.59 -7.29
C CYS A 112 10.61 -4.28 -8.49
N TYR A 113 10.27 -3.26 -9.29
CA TYR A 113 11.11 -2.80 -10.40
C TYR A 113 12.51 -2.35 -9.90
N LEU A 114 12.55 -1.54 -8.85
CA LEU A 114 13.82 -1.08 -8.23
C LEU A 114 14.64 -2.25 -7.66
N ALA A 115 13.96 -3.27 -7.11
CA ALA A 115 14.57 -4.47 -6.58
C ALA A 115 14.96 -5.51 -7.67
N ARG A 116 14.76 -5.19 -8.96
CA ARG A 116 14.96 -6.10 -10.09
C ARG A 116 14.16 -7.40 -9.98
N LEU A 117 13.02 -7.32 -9.29
CA LEU A 117 12.07 -8.41 -9.21
C LEU A 117 11.20 -8.41 -10.47
N ASP A 118 10.52 -9.54 -10.66
CA ASP A 118 9.52 -9.68 -11.68
C ASP A 118 8.38 -8.66 -11.45
N VAL A 119 8.23 -7.74 -12.40
CA VAL A 119 7.14 -6.76 -12.46
C VAL A 119 6.13 -7.09 -13.55
N ALA A 120 6.35 -8.19 -14.28
CA ALA A 120 5.65 -8.55 -15.50
C ALA A 120 5.87 -10.04 -15.87
#